data_AF-A0A2D8U6B0-F1
#
_entry.id   AF-A0A2D8U6B0-F1
#
_cell.length_a   1.000
_cell.length_b   1.000
_cell.length_c   1.000
_cell.angle_alpha   90.00
_cell.angle_beta   90.00
_cell.angle_gamma   90.00
#
_symmetry.space_group_name_H-M   'P 1'
#
loop_
_entity.id
_entity.type
_entity.pdbx_description
1 polymer ?
#
loop_
_entity_poly.entity_id
_entity_poly.type
_entity_poly.pdbx_seq_one_letter_code
_entity_poly.pdbx_strand_id
1 'polypeptide(L)'
;MSRQSEKWEYRRIVGLIRKRVDDSSCNTKEIIAHMRKEFDHDPQPHEMERALMRCSRIHKVGQIEIEGEPVSVWASEWDPEFDGKQA
;
A
#
# COMPACT_ATOMS: atom_id res chain seq x y z
N MET A 1 4.84 20.94 -20.61
CA MET A 1 4.59 19.55 -20.14
C MET A 1 3.09 19.44 -19.91
N SER A 2 2.40 18.61 -20.69
CA SER A 2 0.93 18.47 -20.64
C SER A 2 0.49 17.84 -19.32
N ARG A 3 -0.75 18.07 -18.90
CA ARG A 3 -1.44 17.50 -17.71
C ARG A 3 -1.55 15.95 -17.73
N GLN A 4 -0.74 15.28 -18.56
CA GLN A 4 -0.69 13.84 -18.85
C GLN A 4 0.47 13.13 -18.14
N SER A 5 1.15 13.76 -17.17
CA SER A 5 1.81 12.99 -16.11
C SER A 5 0.71 12.42 -15.22
N GLU A 6 0.01 11.43 -15.78
CA GLU A 6 -1.23 10.85 -15.29
C GLU A 6 -1.09 10.51 -13.82
N LYS A 7 -2.03 11.05 -13.02
CA LYS A 7 -2.38 10.46 -11.73
C LYS A 7 -2.46 8.95 -11.95
N TRP A 8 -1.54 8.19 -11.39
CA TRP A 8 -1.64 6.74 -11.44
C TRP A 8 -2.96 6.37 -10.77
N GLU A 9 -3.87 5.78 -11.55
CA GLU A 9 -5.17 5.41 -11.02
C GLU A 9 -4.96 4.41 -9.88
N TYR A 10 -5.67 4.60 -8.77
CA TYR A 10 -5.61 3.72 -7.59
C TYR A 10 -5.70 2.23 -7.95
N ARG A 11 -6.43 1.87 -9.02
CA ARG A 11 -6.53 0.50 -9.54
C ARG A 11 -5.19 -0.09 -9.98
N ARG A 12 -4.32 0.73 -10.58
CA ARG A 12 -2.99 0.32 -11.05
C ARG A 12 -2.05 0.10 -9.86
N ILE A 13 -2.06 1.02 -8.88
CA ILE A 13 -1.28 0.86 -7.64
C ILE A 13 -1.67 -0.44 -6.94
N VAL A 14 -2.96 -0.64 -6.68
CA VAL A 14 -3.49 -1.85 -6.04
C VAL A 14 -3.12 -3.11 -6.84
N GLY A 15 -3.25 -3.08 -8.16
CA GLY A 15 -2.91 -4.21 -9.02
C GLY A 15 -1.44 -4.63 -8.93
N LEU A 16 -0.52 -3.68 -8.80
CA LEU A 16 0.92 -3.93 -8.73
C LEU A 16 1.35 -4.51 -7.38
N ILE A 17 0.73 -4.06 -6.29
CA ILE A 17 1.13 -4.50 -4.94
C ILE A 17 0.33 -5.70 -4.43
N ARG A 18 -0.77 -6.07 -5.10
CA ARG A 18 -1.74 -7.04 -4.58
C ARG A 18 -1.08 -8.34 -4.12
N LYS A 19 -0.20 -8.91 -4.93
CA LYS A 19 0.51 -10.14 -4.56
C LYS A 19 1.35 -9.95 -3.29
N ARG A 20 2.06 -8.83 -3.16
CA ARG A 20 2.90 -8.53 -2.01
C ARG A 20 2.10 -8.48 -0.70
N VAL A 21 0.90 -7.88 -0.74
CA VAL A 21 0.00 -7.74 0.41
C VAL A 21 -0.84 -9.00 0.66
N ASP A 22 -1.11 -9.80 -0.39
CA ASP A 22 -1.74 -11.12 -0.28
C ASP A 22 -0.79 -12.14 0.38
N ASP A 23 0.53 -12.03 0.14
CA ASP A 23 1.52 -12.95 0.70
C ASP A 23 1.88 -12.64 2.17
N SER A 24 1.93 -11.35 2.54
CA SER A 24 2.12 -10.93 3.94
C SER A 24 1.72 -9.46 4.14
N SER A 25 1.36 -9.12 5.38
CA SER A 25 1.22 -7.74 5.80
C SER A 25 2.50 -6.93 5.55
N CYS A 26 2.32 -5.65 5.21
CA CYS A 26 3.42 -4.74 4.91
C CYS A 26 3.05 -3.29 5.23
N ASN A 27 4.05 -2.50 5.59
CA ASN A 27 3.85 -1.10 5.94
C ASN A 27 3.95 -0.17 4.73
N THR A 28 3.40 1.05 4.84
CA THR A 28 3.39 2.02 3.73
C THR A 28 4.79 2.27 3.14
N LYS A 29 5.85 2.33 3.96
CA LYS A 29 7.24 2.56 3.49
C LYS A 29 7.75 1.35 2.68
N GLU A 30 7.50 0.13 3.13
CA GLU A 30 7.87 -1.11 2.41
C GLU A 30 7.17 -1.22 1.06
N ILE A 31 5.87 -0.87 1.00
CA ILE A 31 5.10 -0.90 -0.25
C ILE A 31 5.69 0.10 -1.26
N ILE A 32 6.04 1.30 -0.82
CA ILE A 32 6.68 2.32 -1.69
C ILE A 32 8.05 1.83 -2.17
N ALA A 33 8.86 1.27 -1.29
CA ALA A 33 10.17 0.72 -1.64
C ALA A 33 10.06 -0.40 -2.70
N HIS A 34 9.06 -1.28 -2.55
CA HIS A 34 8.75 -2.31 -3.54
C HIS A 34 8.33 -1.71 -4.88
N MET A 35 7.46 -0.69 -4.87
CA MET A 35 7.00 -0.01 -6.09
C MET A 35 8.16 0.66 -6.84
N ARG A 36 9.07 1.29 -6.10
CA ARG A 36 10.25 1.95 -6.67
C ARG A 36 11.18 0.92 -7.31
N LYS A 37 11.41 -0.20 -6.63
CA LYS A 37 12.36 -1.24 -7.07
C LYS A 37 11.84 -2.04 -8.26
N GLU A 38 10.60 -2.49 -8.22
CA GLU A 38 10.06 -3.44 -9.21
C GLU A 38 9.37 -2.76 -10.39
N PHE A 39 8.85 -1.53 -10.20
CA PHE A 39 8.01 -0.85 -11.20
C PHE A 39 8.48 0.56 -11.57
N ASP A 40 9.65 1.00 -11.08
CA ASP A 40 10.19 2.36 -11.26
C ASP A 40 9.15 3.44 -10.92
N HIS A 41 8.35 3.18 -9.89
CA HIS A 41 7.27 4.06 -9.46
C HIS A 41 7.46 4.49 -8.01
N ASP A 42 7.51 5.81 -7.79
CA ASP A 42 7.77 6.40 -6.47
C ASP A 42 6.57 7.22 -5.96
N PRO A 43 5.50 6.57 -5.48
CA PRO A 43 4.31 7.27 -4.99
C PRO A 43 4.59 7.93 -3.65
N GLN A 44 3.96 9.08 -3.39
CA GLN A 44 4.04 9.69 -2.07
C GLN A 44 3.23 8.86 -1.05
N PRO A 45 3.62 8.81 0.24
CA PRO A 45 2.92 8.01 1.26
C PRO A 45 1.41 8.23 1.29
N HIS A 46 0.98 9.48 1.25
CA HIS A 46 -0.44 9.83 1.30
C HIS A 46 -1.20 9.49 -0.01
N GLU A 47 -0.52 9.28 -1.14
CA GLU A 47 -1.12 8.76 -2.37
C GLU A 47 -1.30 7.26 -2.28
N MET A 48 -0.29 6.56 -1.74
CA MET A 48 -0.34 5.13 -1.47
C MET A 48 -1.49 4.82 -0.52
N GLU A 49 -1.55 5.44 0.66
CA GLU A 49 -2.62 5.17 1.64
C GLU A 49 -4.01 5.46 1.06
N ARG A 50 -4.18 6.54 0.28
CA ARG A 50 -5.44 6.81 -0.41
C ARG A 50 -5.82 5.76 -1.44
N ALA A 51 -4.85 5.16 -2.13
CA ALA A 51 -5.11 4.05 -3.05
C ALA A 51 -5.52 2.78 -2.30
N LEU A 52 -4.87 2.48 -1.17
CA LEU A 52 -5.15 1.30 -0.35
C LEU A 52 -6.52 1.38 0.32
N MET A 53 -6.88 2.52 0.90
CA MET A 53 -8.21 2.74 1.51
C MET A 53 -9.38 2.58 0.53
N ARG A 54 -9.13 2.68 -0.79
CA ARG A 54 -10.16 2.46 -1.82
C ARG A 54 -10.31 0.99 -2.21
N CYS A 55 -9.38 0.12 -1.81
CA CYS A 55 -9.46 -1.29 -2.09
C CYS A 55 -10.26 -1.97 -0.97
N SER A 56 -11.41 -2.57 -1.30
CA SER A 56 -12.24 -3.25 -0.31
C SER A 56 -11.59 -4.48 0.33
N ARG A 57 -10.49 -4.98 -0.26
CA ARG A 57 -9.80 -6.21 0.15
C ARG A 57 -8.52 -5.96 0.96
N ILE A 58 -8.03 -4.72 0.96
CA ILE A 58 -6.80 -4.34 1.66
C ILE A 58 -7.20 -3.45 2.81
N HIS A 59 -6.82 -3.84 4.01
CA HIS A 59 -7.24 -3.23 5.26
C HIS A 59 -6.03 -2.67 5.99
N LYS A 60 -6.21 -1.52 6.62
CA LYS A 60 -5.25 -1.05 7.63
C LYS A 60 -5.45 -1.91 8.88
N VAL A 61 -4.44 -2.69 9.22
CA VAL A 61 -4.46 -3.63 10.36
C VAL A 61 -3.68 -3.11 11.57
N GLY A 62 -2.98 -1.99 11.40
CA GLY A 62 -2.26 -1.38 12.51
C GLY A 62 -1.41 -0.19 12.09
N GLN A 63 -0.55 0.21 13.02
CA GLN A 63 0.41 1.28 12.84
C GLN A 63 1.66 0.96 13.65
N ILE A 64 2.83 1.21 13.07
CA ILE A 64 4.13 1.05 13.71
C ILE A 64 4.89 2.37 13.65
N GLU A 65 5.84 2.57 14.56
CA GLU A 65 6.70 3.75 14.54
C GLU A 65 8.01 3.40 13.82
N ILE A 66 8.36 4.15 12.78
CA ILE A 66 9.60 4.03 12.03
C ILE A 66 10.26 5.40 12.00
N GLU A 67 11.46 5.52 12.58
CA GLU A 67 12.24 6.78 12.63
C GLU A 67 11.48 7.92 13.34
N GLY A 68 10.66 7.59 14.35
CA GLY A 68 9.82 8.57 15.05
C GLY A 68 8.54 8.95 14.31
N GLU A 69 8.28 8.36 13.13
CA GLU A 69 7.08 8.62 12.34
C GLU A 69 6.11 7.43 12.41
N PRO A 70 4.81 7.67 12.64
CA PRO A 70 3.80 6.63 12.53
C PRO A 70 3.62 6.20 11.07
N VAL A 71 3.68 4.89 10.81
CA VAL A 71 3.51 4.27 9.49
C VAL A 71 2.41 3.23 9.56
N SER A 72 1.43 3.32 8.66
CA SER A 72 0.32 2.37 8.57
C SER A 72 0.80 0.98 8.11
N VAL A 73 0.23 -0.06 8.71
CA VAL A 73 0.42 -1.46 8.30
C VAL A 73 -0.83 -1.94 7.57
N TRP A 74 -0.63 -2.61 6.44
CA TRP A 74 -1.69 -3.06 5.54
C TRP A 74 -1.62 -4.57 5.37
N ALA A 75 -2.78 -5.22 5.37
CA ALA A 75 -2.91 -6.63 5.05
C ALA A 75 -4.11 -6.85 4.12
N SER A 76 -4.05 -7.91 3.34
CA SER A 76 -5.14 -8.34 2.48
C SER A 76 -6.00 -9.35 3.23
N GLU A 77 -7.27 -9.48 2.86
CA GLU A 77 -8.13 -10.59 3.32
C GLU A 77 -7.58 -11.99 2.97
N TRP A 78 -6.57 -12.03 2.08
CA TRP A 78 -5.93 -13.26 1.60
C TRP A 78 -4.59 -13.52 2.29
N ASP A 79 -4.12 -12.58 3.11
CA ASP A 79 -2.97 -12.80 3.98
C ASP A 79 -3.30 -13.96 4.95
N PRO A 80 -2.48 -15.03 5.00
CA PRO A 80 -2.71 -16.16 5.90
C PRO A 80 -2.84 -15.79 7.37
N GLU A 81 -2.27 -14.65 7.77
CA GLU A 81 -2.30 -14.14 9.15
C GLU A 81 -3.40 -13.09 9.37
N PHE A 82 -4.24 -12.81 8.37
CA PHE A 82 -5.33 -11.84 8.48
C PHE A 82 -6.40 -12.30 9.46
N ASP A 83 -6.49 -11.62 10.62
CA ASP A 83 -7.44 -11.96 11.68
C ASP A 83 -8.77 -11.19 11.62
N GLY A 84 -8.98 -10.38 10.57
CA GLY A 84 -10.20 -9.62 10.33
C GLY A 84 -10.41 -8.43 11.27
N LYS A 85 -9.48 -8.14 12.20
CA LYS A 85 -9.60 -6.98 13.07
C LYS A 85 -9.06 -5.75 12.35
N GLN A 86 -9.96 -4.84 12.00
CA GLN A 86 -9.58 -3.51 11.55
C GLN A 86 -9.12 -2.68 12.76
N ALA A 87 -8.02 -1.94 12.60
CA ALA A 87 -7.46 -1.05 13.62
C ALA A 87 -8.14 0.32 13.64
#